data_AF-A0A3F3PT14-F1
#
_entry.id   AF-A0A3F3PT14-F1
#
_cell.length_a   1.000
_cell.length_b   1.000
_cell.length_c   1.000
_cell.angle_alpha   90.00
_cell.angle_beta   90.00
_cell.angle_gamma   90.00
#
_symmetry.space_group_name_H-M   'P 1'
#
loop_
_entity.id
_entity.type
_entity.pdbx_description
1 polymer ?
#
loop_
_entity_poly.entity_id
_entity_poly.type
_entity_poly.pdbx_seq_one_letter_code
_entity_poly.pdbx_strand_id
1 'polypeptide(L)'
;MIVKGIRATALLLATCISTSSATATCYFPDGSIASNNVPCSSDTYSACCGKSDVCLSNNLCMDTGEQPYVLSRGACTDPNWESDNCPSVCRTYLIRRAF
;
A
#
# COMPACT_ATOMS: atom_id res chain seq x y z
N MET A 1 21.79 51.06 12.86
CA MET A 1 22.82 51.03 13.90
C MET A 1 22.96 49.61 14.41
N ILE A 2 24.22 49.20 14.42
CA ILE A 2 24.85 47.94 14.80
C ILE A 2 24.36 47.38 16.15
N VAL A 3 23.96 46.10 16.20
CA VAL A 3 24.29 45.25 17.36
C VAL A 3 25.12 44.07 16.89
N LYS A 4 26.24 43.93 17.58
CA LYS A 4 27.43 43.14 17.28
C LYS A 4 27.15 41.64 17.39
N GLY A 5 27.92 40.88 16.62
CA GLY A 5 27.83 39.43 16.54
C GLY A 5 27.97 38.71 17.88
N ILE A 6 27.21 37.62 17.98
CA ILE A 6 27.45 36.53 18.91
C ILE A 6 27.60 35.30 18.02
N ARG A 7 28.83 34.80 17.92
CA ARG A 7 29.13 33.53 17.24
C ARG A 7 28.60 32.40 18.13
N ALA A 8 27.33 32.05 17.96
CA ALA A 8 26.75 30.84 18.51
C ALA A 8 26.39 29.95 17.32
N THR A 9 27.21 28.94 17.08
CA THR A 9 26.93 27.83 16.17
C THR A 9 25.63 27.16 16.59
N ALA A 10 24.52 27.60 15.98
CA ALA A 10 23.23 26.96 16.14
C ALA A 10 23.27 25.62 15.40
N LEU A 11 23.44 24.53 16.14
CA LEU A 11 23.16 23.19 15.63
C LEU A 11 21.64 23.12 15.34
N LEU A 12 21.28 23.30 14.07
CA LEU A 12 19.94 22.99 13.56
C LEU A 12 19.77 21.47 13.63
N LEU A 13 19.25 20.95 14.76
CA LEU A 13 18.75 19.59 14.83
C LEU A 13 17.50 19.51 13.93
N ALA A 14 17.69 19.06 12.69
CA ALA A 14 16.59 18.69 11.81
C ALA A 14 15.93 17.43 12.38
N THR A 15 14.88 17.62 13.17
CA THR A 15 14.00 16.53 13.62
C THR A 15 13.29 15.95 12.39
N CYS A 16 13.72 14.78 11.94
CA CYS A 16 12.99 13.96 10.99
C CYS A 16 11.69 13.48 11.67
N ILE A 17 10.57 14.12 11.38
CA ILE A 17 9.26 13.63 11.78
C ILE A 17 8.99 12.40 10.90
N SER A 18 9.25 11.21 11.44
CA SER A 18 8.82 9.97 10.82
C SER A 18 7.30 9.93 10.87
N THR A 19 6.64 10.27 9.76
CA THR A 19 5.22 10.01 9.58
C THR A 19 5.06 8.49 9.54
N SER A 20 4.72 7.90 10.68
CA SER A 20 4.31 6.50 10.78
C SER A 20 3.03 6.35 9.98
N SER A 21 3.17 5.97 8.70
CA SER A 21 2.06 5.46 7.91
C SER A 21 1.53 4.25 8.66
N ALA A 22 0.34 4.38 9.25
CA ALA A 22 -0.36 3.23 9.78
C ALA A 22 -0.55 2.29 8.59
N THR A 23 0.17 1.17 8.58
CA THR A 23 0.08 0.20 7.49
C THR A 23 -1.36 -0.27 7.42
N ALA A 24 -2.09 0.17 6.40
CA ALA A 24 -3.49 -0.18 6.25
C ALA A 24 -3.64 -1.71 6.21
N THR A 25 -4.62 -2.24 6.93
CA THR A 25 -4.92 -3.67 6.94
C THR A 25 -5.39 -4.08 5.55
N CYS A 26 -4.81 -5.16 5.03
CA CYS A 26 -5.22 -5.74 3.76
C CYS A 26 -6.21 -6.89 4.00
N TYR A 27 -7.24 -6.96 3.16
CA TYR A 27 -8.31 -7.94 3.19
C TYR A 27 -8.37 -8.68 1.87
N PHE A 28 -8.70 -9.97 1.89
CA PHE A 28 -9.10 -10.76 0.73
C PHE A 28 -10.59 -10.52 0.40
N PRO A 29 -11.09 -10.89 -0.80
CA PRO A 29 -12.49 -10.64 -1.20
C PRO A 29 -13.55 -11.29 -0.31
N ASP A 30 -13.17 -12.34 0.44
CA ASP A 30 -14.02 -13.00 1.43
C ASP A 30 -14.04 -12.29 2.80
N GLY A 31 -13.31 -11.17 2.92
CA GLY A 31 -13.17 -10.39 4.15
C GLY A 31 -12.06 -10.89 5.08
N SER A 32 -11.37 -11.98 4.76
CA SER A 32 -10.28 -12.49 5.59
C SER A 32 -9.05 -11.57 5.53
N ILE A 33 -8.30 -11.48 6.62
CA ILE A 33 -7.12 -10.59 6.69
C ILE A 33 -5.95 -11.21 5.92
N ALA A 34 -5.39 -10.45 4.98
CA ALA A 34 -4.21 -10.81 4.21
C ALA A 34 -2.93 -10.33 4.93
N SER A 35 -2.55 -11.00 6.03
CA SER A 35 -1.44 -10.59 6.91
C SER A 35 -0.05 -10.57 6.25
N ASN A 36 0.10 -11.27 5.13
CA ASN A 36 1.35 -11.30 4.35
C ASN A 36 1.37 -10.28 3.21
N ASN A 37 0.30 -9.51 3.03
CA ASN A 37 0.21 -8.48 2.03
C ASN A 37 0.46 -7.09 2.64
N VAL A 38 0.99 -6.19 1.83
CA VAL A 38 1.24 -4.79 2.18
C VAL A 38 0.57 -3.85 1.18
N PRO A 39 0.06 -2.68 1.60
CA PRO A 39 -0.53 -1.71 0.69
C PRO A 39 0.49 -1.20 -0.35
N CYS A 40 0.04 -1.06 -1.60
CA CYS A 40 0.85 -0.55 -2.69
C CYS A 40 0.95 0.98 -2.74
N SER A 41 0.12 1.69 -1.99
CA SER A 41 0.13 3.15 -1.91
C SER A 41 -0.28 3.62 -0.52
N SER A 42 -0.14 4.92 -0.26
CA SER A 42 -0.63 5.58 0.95
C SER A 42 -2.07 6.10 0.83
N ASP A 43 -2.76 5.81 -0.28
CA ASP A 43 -4.15 6.23 -0.48
C ASP A 43 -5.08 5.51 0.50
N THR A 44 -6.29 6.05 0.72
CA THR A 44 -7.28 5.44 1.61
C THR A 44 -7.58 4.00 1.24
N TYR A 45 -7.73 3.73 -0.07
CA TYR A 45 -7.93 2.39 -0.61
C TYR A 45 -6.90 2.11 -1.69
N SER A 46 -6.26 0.94 -1.62
CA SER A 46 -5.28 0.49 -2.61
C SER A 46 -5.20 -1.02 -2.70
N ALA A 47 -4.70 -1.51 -3.83
CA ALA A 47 -4.21 -2.88 -3.94
C ALA A 47 -3.17 -3.20 -2.86
N CYS A 48 -3.13 -4.45 -2.44
CA CYS A 48 -2.12 -4.97 -1.54
C CYS A 48 -1.42 -6.18 -2.14
N CYS A 49 -0.10 -6.13 -2.23
CA CYS A 49 0.70 -7.20 -2.80
C CYS A 49 1.50 -7.96 -1.73
N GLY A 50 2.01 -9.14 -2.06
CA GLY A 50 2.96 -9.83 -1.19
C GLY A 50 4.18 -8.93 -0.94
N LYS A 51 4.83 -9.10 0.21
CA LYS A 51 5.99 -8.27 0.60
C LYS A 51 7.16 -8.29 -0.40
N SER A 52 7.23 -9.33 -1.22
CA SER A 52 8.28 -9.53 -2.23
C SER A 52 7.80 -9.27 -3.67
N ASP A 53 6.54 -8.87 -3.84
CA ASP A 53 5.95 -8.63 -5.16
C ASP A 53 6.11 -7.16 -5.54
N VAL A 54 6.14 -6.90 -6.84
CA VAL A 54 6.11 -5.53 -7.37
C VAL A 54 4.67 -5.07 -7.53
N CYS A 55 4.34 -3.93 -6.91
CA CYS A 55 3.08 -3.23 -7.11
C CYS A 55 3.05 -2.55 -8.48
N LEU A 56 2.02 -2.84 -9.27
CA LEU A 56 1.83 -2.25 -10.59
C LEU A 56 0.73 -1.18 -10.56
N SER A 57 0.82 -0.20 -11.47
CA SER A 57 -0.16 0.89 -11.59
C SER A 57 -1.56 0.45 -12.03
N ASN A 58 -1.71 -0.79 -12.50
CA ASN A 58 -3.00 -1.41 -12.82
C ASN A 58 -3.58 -2.20 -11.64
N ASN A 59 -3.13 -1.95 -10.41
CA ASN A 59 -3.58 -2.58 -9.17
C ASN A 59 -3.29 -4.08 -9.05
N LEU A 60 -2.38 -4.60 -9.89
CA LEU A 60 -1.92 -6.00 -9.83
C LEU A 60 -0.55 -6.13 -9.18
N CYS A 61 -0.23 -7.36 -8.82
CA CYS A 61 1.04 -7.74 -8.22
C CYS A 61 1.84 -8.57 -9.22
N MET A 62 3.12 -8.26 -9.37
CA MET A 62 4.04 -9.08 -10.15
C MET A 62 4.96 -9.85 -9.21
N ASP A 63 4.88 -11.18 -9.27
CA ASP A 63 5.83 -12.05 -8.59
C ASP A 63 7.17 -12.01 -9.33
N THR A 64 8.23 -11.70 -8.61
CA THR A 64 9.61 -11.60 -9.12
C THR A 64 10.55 -12.63 -8.49
N GLY A 65 10.03 -13.52 -7.62
CA GLY A 65 10.81 -14.51 -6.90
C GLY A 65 11.29 -15.68 -7.77
N GLU A 66 10.52 -16.04 -8.80
CA GLU A 66 10.86 -17.10 -9.76
C GLU A 66 10.46 -16.71 -11.18
N GLN A 67 11.26 -17.11 -12.18
CA GLN A 67 10.89 -16.94 -13.59
C GLN A 67 10.05 -18.13 -14.06
N PRO A 68 8.98 -17.91 -14.84
CA PRO A 68 8.56 -16.63 -15.43
C PRO A 68 7.83 -15.73 -14.42
N TYR A 69 7.96 -14.41 -14.57
CA TYR A 69 7.22 -13.46 -13.74
C TYR A 69 5.72 -13.61 -13.97
N VAL A 70 4.96 -13.78 -12.89
CA VAL A 70 3.51 -14.02 -12.93
C VAL A 70 2.77 -12.81 -12.37
N LEU A 71 1.67 -12.44 -13.02
CA LEU A 71 0.74 -11.44 -12.50
C LEU A 71 -0.32 -12.12 -11.63
N SER A 72 -0.53 -11.59 -10.44
CA SER A 72 -1.54 -12.07 -9.50
C SER A 72 -2.47 -10.95 -9.05
N ARG A 73 -3.69 -11.35 -8.67
CA ARG A 73 -4.65 -10.49 -7.97
C ARG A 73 -4.31 -10.53 -6.48
N GLY A 74 -3.74 -9.45 -5.96
CA GLY A 74 -3.43 -9.28 -4.54
C GLY A 74 -4.67 -9.12 -3.64
N ALA A 75 -4.48 -8.57 -2.45
CA ALA A 75 -5.53 -8.15 -1.52
C ALA A 75 -5.92 -6.67 -1.76
N CYS A 76 -6.82 -6.12 -0.95
CA CYS A 76 -7.13 -4.69 -0.95
C CYS A 76 -7.24 -4.14 0.48
N THR A 77 -6.96 -2.86 0.67
CA THR A 77 -7.19 -2.20 1.97
C THR A 77 -8.66 -1.87 2.23
N ASP A 78 -9.52 -1.91 1.21
CA ASP A 78 -10.97 -1.80 1.37
C ASP A 78 -11.55 -3.15 1.81
N PRO A 79 -12.09 -3.26 3.04
CA PRO A 79 -12.71 -4.50 3.52
C PRO A 79 -13.98 -4.88 2.75
N ASN A 80 -14.67 -3.90 2.15
CA ASN A 80 -15.90 -4.13 1.38
C ASN A 80 -15.62 -4.39 -0.10
N TRP A 81 -14.39 -4.14 -0.55
CA TRP A 81 -13.97 -4.29 -1.95
C TRP A 81 -14.82 -3.44 -2.93
N GLU A 82 -15.32 -2.28 -2.52
CA GLU A 82 -16.14 -1.39 -3.36
C GLU A 82 -15.29 -0.36 -4.10
N SER A 83 -14.07 -0.08 -3.64
CA SER A 83 -13.15 0.86 -4.27
C SER A 83 -12.60 0.38 -5.63
N ASP A 84 -12.55 1.29 -6.60
CA ASP A 84 -11.91 1.08 -7.91
C ASP A 84 -10.38 0.89 -7.82
N ASN A 85 -9.77 1.31 -6.70
CA ASN A 85 -8.36 1.07 -6.43
C ASN A 85 -8.07 -0.38 -6.00
N CYS A 86 -9.11 -1.17 -5.72
CA CYS A 86 -8.98 -2.60 -5.50
C CYS A 86 -8.98 -3.37 -6.82
N PRO A 87 -8.11 -4.38 -7.00
CA PRO A 87 -8.12 -5.18 -8.22
C PRO A 87 -9.47 -5.89 -8.40
N SER A 88 -10.09 -5.71 -9.57
CA SER A 88 -11.41 -6.28 -9.91
C SER A 88 -11.32 -7.61 -10.65
N VAL A 89 -10.23 -7.85 -11.38
CA VAL A 89 -9.96 -9.11 -12.09
C VAL A 89 -9.97 -10.27 -11.10
N CYS A 90 -10.45 -11.45 -11.50
CA CYS A 90 -10.40 -12.68 -10.70
C CYS A 90 -10.97 -12.56 -9.26
N ARG A 91 -11.89 -11.62 -9.00
CA ARG A 91 -12.51 -11.41 -7.68
C ARG A 91 -13.62 -12.43 -7.38
N THR A 92 -14.26 -12.96 -8.42
CA THR A 92 -15.48 -13.77 -8.28
C THR A 92 -15.16 -15.26 -8.10
N TYR A 93 -15.50 -15.82 -6.95
CA TYR A 93 -15.79 -17.26 -6.83
C TYR A 93 -17.28 -17.47 -7.17
N LEU A 94 -17.56 -17.57 -8.48
CA LEU A 94 -18.84 -17.88 -9.11
C LEU A 94 -19.96 -16.79 -9.06
N ILE A 95 -20.63 -16.62 -10.21
CA ILE A 95 -22.06 -16.30 -10.38
C ILE A 95 -22.82 -16.37 -9.03
N ARG A 96 -23.33 -15.27 -8.45
CA ARG A 96 -24.49 -15.19 -7.49
C ARG A 96 -24.62 -13.87 -6.68
N ARG A 97 -24.38 -12.69 -7.25
CA ARG A 97 -25.01 -11.43 -6.74
C ARG A 97 -25.43 -10.48 -7.87
N ALA A 98 -25.98 -11.08 -8.93
CA ALA A 98 -26.75 -10.36 -9.92
C ALA A 98 -28.14 -11.04 -9.98
N PHE A 99 -28.93 -10.80 -8.94
CA PHE A 99 -30.40 -10.66 -8.94
C PHE A 99 -30.80 -10.05 -7.60
#